data_AF-A0A662EJN5-F1
#
_entry.id   AF-A0A662EJN5-F1
#
_cell.length_a   1.000
_cell.length_b   1.000
_cell.length_c   1.000
_cell.angle_alpha   90.00
_cell.angle_beta   90.00
_cell.angle_gamma   90.00
#
_symmetry.space_group_name_H-M   'P 1'
#
loop_
_entity.id
_entity.type
_entity.pdbx_description
1 polymer ?
#
loop_
_entity_poly.entity_id
_entity_poly.type
_entity_poly.pdbx_seq_one_letter_code
_entity_poly.pdbx_strand_id
1 'polypeptide(L)'
;MDERKREEKLKSGGDAPMRAASTSGPESRITDNGSRITGNGSRIPYFPGCALKDQAWAFEESARAAMERLGYELAELPRWNCCGTVYSLATDDLMRHLGPVRNLVRVQELGETRLVTLCAMCYNTLARSARFVEADPERLERINAFMDEEEDFRGGVEVLHLLQLLRDEIGFEAIEAKVKRPLSGLKVAPYYGCMLLRPREVGIDAPDSPGVLEALLSALGAEPVDFPQKAECCGAYQTVSNPEIARERVQGIVSAARRAGAELIATSCPLCQFNLETHQVMTNGDQARHPSPVTRHGIPVLYFTQLLALALGVPEDKLGFAGLRFDPRLLLSERELV
;
A
#
# COMPACT_ATOMS: atom_id res chain seq x y z
N MET A 1 40.70 39.60 -28.75
CA MET A 1 41.98 39.97 -28.12
C MET A 1 41.67 40.54 -26.74
N ASP A 2 41.86 39.83 -25.64
CA ASP A 2 42.48 38.52 -25.45
C ASP A 2 42.00 38.02 -24.07
N GLU A 3 41.73 36.72 -24.00
CA GLU A 3 41.21 35.93 -22.87
C GLU A 3 42.26 35.74 -21.74
N ARG A 4 43.31 36.55 -21.69
CA ARG A 4 44.52 36.29 -20.87
C ARG A 4 44.66 37.10 -19.60
N LYS A 5 43.56 37.35 -18.89
CA LYS A 5 43.63 37.73 -17.45
C LYS A 5 42.75 36.86 -16.55
N ARG A 6 42.30 35.71 -17.06
CA ARG A 6 41.50 34.71 -16.33
C ARG A 6 42.30 33.53 -15.76
N GLU A 7 43.62 33.46 -15.95
CA GLU A 7 44.39 32.24 -15.60
C GLU A 7 45.48 32.35 -14.52
N GLU A 8 45.71 33.50 -13.87
CA GLU A 8 46.77 33.61 -12.84
C GLU A 8 46.30 34.10 -11.47
N LYS A 9 45.18 33.54 -10.99
CA LYS A 9 44.90 33.52 -9.55
C LYS A 9 44.46 32.15 -9.03
N LEU A 10 44.89 31.10 -9.73
CA LEU A 10 44.91 29.73 -9.25
C LEU A 10 46.28 29.50 -8.57
N LYS A 11 46.42 29.84 -7.28
CA LYS A 11 47.46 29.37 -6.33
C LYS A 11 47.41 30.20 -5.04
N SER A 12 46.59 29.76 -4.09
CA SER A 12 46.82 29.90 -2.63
C SER A 12 45.74 29.13 -1.90
N GLY A 13 45.87 27.81 -1.90
CA GLY A 13 45.19 26.95 -0.94
C GLY A 13 45.83 27.12 0.42
N GLY A 14 45.04 27.56 1.40
CA GLY A 14 45.36 27.51 2.82
C GLY A 14 44.44 26.50 3.48
N ASP A 15 45.03 25.43 4.00
CA ASP A 15 44.37 24.38 4.77
C ASP A 15 43.79 24.93 6.08
N ALA A 16 42.49 24.71 6.28
CA ALA A 16 41.84 24.83 7.57
C ALA A 16 41.21 23.48 7.93
N PRO A 17 41.43 22.95 9.15
CA PRO A 17 41.05 21.59 9.48
C PRO A 17 39.53 21.45 9.65
N MET A 18 38.96 20.47 8.96
CA MET A 18 37.59 19.99 9.17
C MET A 18 37.40 19.59 10.63
N ARG A 19 36.59 20.34 11.37
CA ARG A 19 36.04 19.91 12.64
C ARG A 19 34.94 18.88 12.37
N ALA A 20 35.14 17.67 12.87
CA ALA A 20 34.13 16.62 12.92
C ALA A 20 32.90 17.13 13.69
N ALA A 21 31.78 17.28 13.00
CA ALA A 21 30.48 17.45 13.62
C ALA A 21 29.96 16.05 13.97
N SER A 22 29.85 15.78 15.27
CA SER A 22 29.27 14.58 15.84
C SER A 22 27.85 14.37 15.36
N THR A 23 27.60 13.21 14.76
CA THR A 23 26.25 12.70 14.44
C THR A 23 25.55 12.25 15.72
N SER A 24 24.74 13.13 16.30
CA SER A 24 23.64 12.72 17.18
C SER A 24 22.40 12.53 16.31
N GLY A 25 21.95 11.29 16.16
CA GLY A 25 20.70 10.97 15.46
C GLY A 25 19.48 11.62 16.13
N PRO A 26 18.36 11.79 15.43
CA PRO A 26 17.17 12.31 16.06
C PRO A 26 16.55 11.22 16.94
N GLU A 27 16.81 11.33 18.24
CA GLU A 27 15.99 10.68 19.26
C GLU A 27 14.52 11.10 19.06
N SER A 28 13.65 10.10 19.00
CA SER A 28 12.20 10.21 18.90
C SER A 28 11.64 11.13 19.97
N ARG A 29 11.29 12.36 19.60
CA ARG A 29 10.43 13.23 20.41
C ARG A 29 8.98 12.91 20.10
N ILE A 30 8.44 11.93 20.82
CA ILE A 30 7.00 11.85 21.04
C ILE A 30 6.66 13.06 21.92
N THR A 31 6.28 14.17 21.30
CA THR A 31 5.67 15.28 22.01
C THR A 31 4.22 14.90 22.28
N ASP A 32 3.90 14.71 23.55
CA ASP A 32 2.54 14.66 24.06
C ASP A 32 1.78 15.91 23.59
N ASN A 33 0.83 15.72 22.68
CA ASN A 33 0.17 16.83 21.99
C ASN A 33 -1.34 16.57 21.86
N GLY A 34 -2.04 16.34 22.98
CA GLY A 34 -3.50 16.47 23.06
C GLY A 34 -4.32 15.70 22.01
N SER A 35 -3.76 14.64 21.43
CA SER A 35 -4.38 13.92 20.33
C SER A 35 -5.69 13.26 20.77
N ARG A 36 -6.72 13.38 19.92
CA ARG A 36 -8.02 12.73 20.12
C ARG A 36 -8.03 11.25 19.76
N ILE A 37 -6.98 10.74 19.09
CA ILE A 37 -6.83 9.33 18.72
C ILE A 37 -5.66 8.66 19.45
N THR A 38 -4.43 9.13 19.27
CA THR A 38 -3.17 8.53 19.77
C THR A 38 -2.88 8.75 21.27
N GLY A 39 -3.76 9.39 22.04
CA GLY A 39 -3.55 9.70 23.47
C GLY A 39 -3.21 8.51 24.40
N ASN A 40 -3.29 7.26 23.92
CA ASN A 40 -2.89 6.04 24.64
C ASN A 40 -1.74 5.23 23.97
N GLY A 41 -1.13 5.75 22.90
CA GLY A 41 0.01 5.14 22.19
C GLY A 41 -0.30 3.89 21.35
N SER A 42 -1.42 3.21 21.57
CA SER A 42 -1.81 1.98 20.83
C SER A 42 -2.76 2.22 19.66
N ARG A 43 -3.37 3.40 19.58
CA ARG A 43 -4.33 3.79 18.53
C ARG A 43 -3.61 4.49 17.39
N ILE A 44 -3.98 4.17 16.15
CA ILE A 44 -3.34 4.67 14.94
C ILE A 44 -4.41 5.27 14.03
N PRO A 45 -4.32 6.55 13.64
CA PRO A 45 -5.29 7.16 12.74
C PRO A 45 -5.33 6.41 11.41
N TYR A 46 -6.53 6.09 10.97
CA TYR A 46 -6.76 5.17 9.86
C TYR A 46 -7.75 5.72 8.84
N PHE A 47 -7.38 5.66 7.56
CA PHE A 47 -8.23 5.98 6.43
C PHE A 47 -8.58 4.71 5.63
N PRO A 48 -9.85 4.28 5.64
CA PRO A 48 -10.28 3.07 4.93
C PRO A 48 -10.42 3.28 3.43
N GLY A 49 -10.76 4.49 2.99
CA GLY A 49 -11.16 4.75 1.62
C GLY A 49 -12.50 4.11 1.25
N CYS A 50 -12.96 4.35 0.03
CA CYS A 50 -14.31 3.96 -0.40
C CYS A 50 -14.46 2.44 -0.59
N ALA A 51 -13.50 1.78 -1.25
CA ALA A 51 -13.64 0.38 -1.65
C ALA A 51 -13.77 -0.56 -0.43
N LEU A 52 -13.05 -0.28 0.66
CA LEU A 52 -13.04 -1.13 1.85
C LEU A 52 -14.37 -1.09 2.61
N LYS A 53 -15.16 -0.02 2.46
CA LYS A 53 -16.49 0.10 3.07
C LYS A 53 -17.62 -0.54 2.27
N ASP A 54 -17.34 -0.98 1.05
CA ASP A 54 -18.34 -1.52 0.14
C ASP A 54 -17.95 -2.94 -0.29
N GLN A 55 -17.04 -3.06 -1.25
CA GLN A 55 -16.73 -4.34 -1.89
C GLN A 55 -15.56 -5.09 -1.24
N ALA A 56 -14.65 -4.39 -0.57
CA ALA A 56 -13.42 -4.92 0.00
C ALA A 56 -13.44 -4.97 1.54
N TRP A 57 -14.61 -5.20 2.14
CA TRP A 57 -14.79 -5.26 3.60
C TRP A 57 -13.89 -6.30 4.27
N ALA A 58 -13.64 -7.44 3.59
CA ALA A 58 -12.74 -8.49 4.06
C ALA A 58 -11.29 -7.98 4.26
N PHE A 59 -10.87 -6.97 3.49
CA PHE A 59 -9.57 -6.35 3.67
C PHE A 59 -9.48 -5.61 5.00
N GLU A 60 -10.49 -4.78 5.29
CA GLU A 60 -10.53 -3.99 6.52
C GLU A 60 -10.70 -4.87 7.76
N GLU A 61 -11.61 -5.84 7.71
CA GLU A 61 -11.90 -6.70 8.85
C GLU A 61 -10.68 -7.53 9.26
N SER A 62 -10.04 -8.17 8.28
CA SER A 62 -8.82 -8.94 8.53
C SER A 62 -7.67 -8.06 9.03
N ALA A 63 -7.52 -6.85 8.50
CA ALA A 63 -6.50 -5.90 8.95
C ALA A 63 -6.71 -5.45 10.40
N ARG A 64 -7.94 -5.09 10.77
CA ARG A 64 -8.29 -4.69 12.13
C ARG A 64 -8.05 -5.84 13.10
N ALA A 65 -8.49 -7.05 12.76
CA ALA A 65 -8.30 -8.23 13.61
C ALA A 65 -6.81 -8.60 13.76
N ALA A 66 -6.02 -8.50 12.69
CA ALA A 66 -4.57 -8.68 12.74
C ALA A 66 -3.90 -7.63 13.64
N MET A 67 -4.24 -6.35 13.48
CA MET A 67 -3.67 -5.26 14.28
C MET A 67 -4.02 -5.40 15.76
N GLU A 68 -5.24 -5.82 16.09
CA GLU A 68 -5.65 -6.10 17.46
C GLU A 68 -4.78 -7.21 18.08
N ARG A 69 -4.48 -8.28 17.34
CA ARG A 69 -3.54 -9.34 17.78
C ARG A 69 -2.11 -8.82 17.97
N LEU A 70 -1.71 -7.81 17.21
CA LEU A 70 -0.42 -7.14 17.35
C LEU A 70 -0.40 -6.11 18.49
N GLY A 71 -1.55 -5.77 19.09
CA GLY A 71 -1.68 -4.83 20.20
C GLY A 71 -1.99 -3.39 19.79
N TYR A 72 -2.45 -3.19 18.56
CA TYR A 72 -2.75 -1.87 17.99
C TYR A 72 -4.21 -1.77 17.56
N GLU A 73 -4.76 -0.57 17.60
CA GLU A 73 -6.10 -0.27 17.09
C GLU A 73 -5.99 0.68 15.89
N LEU A 74 -6.54 0.27 14.74
CA LEU A 74 -6.72 1.18 13.60
C LEU A 74 -7.95 2.07 13.87
N ALA A 75 -7.73 3.29 14.36
CA ALA A 75 -8.78 4.23 14.70
C ALA A 75 -9.20 5.02 13.45
N GLU A 76 -10.37 4.67 12.90
CA GLU A 76 -10.88 5.32 11.70
C GLU A 76 -11.16 6.80 11.92
N LEU A 77 -10.83 7.63 10.91
CA LEU A 77 -11.21 9.04 10.92
C LEU A 77 -12.75 9.18 11.04
N PRO A 78 -13.27 10.00 11.96
CA PRO A 78 -14.72 10.16 12.14
C PRO A 78 -15.44 10.68 10.90
N ARG A 79 -14.72 11.43 10.05
CA ARG A 79 -15.19 11.97 8.78
C ARG A 79 -14.09 11.85 7.76
N TRP A 80 -14.41 11.34 6.58
CA TRP A 80 -13.50 11.25 5.44
C TRP A 80 -14.31 11.18 4.14
N ASN A 81 -13.64 11.43 3.01
CA ASN A 81 -14.20 11.29 1.67
C ASN A 81 -13.29 10.44 0.78
N CYS A 82 -13.78 10.03 -0.40
CA CYS A 82 -12.96 9.31 -1.36
C CYS A 82 -11.66 10.07 -1.68
N CYS A 83 -10.54 9.37 -1.74
CA CYS A 83 -9.23 9.92 -2.07
C CYS A 83 -9.11 10.44 -3.52
N GLY A 84 -10.10 10.16 -4.38
CA GLY A 84 -10.09 10.52 -5.81
C GLY A 84 -9.57 9.41 -6.73
N THR A 85 -8.84 8.42 -6.18
CA THR A 85 -8.32 7.18 -6.83
C THR A 85 -7.34 7.41 -7.99
N VAL A 86 -7.51 8.46 -8.80
CA VAL A 86 -6.66 8.83 -9.94
C VAL A 86 -5.83 10.05 -9.58
N TYR A 87 -4.51 9.85 -9.44
CA TYR A 87 -3.58 10.97 -9.32
C TYR A 87 -3.38 11.66 -10.68
N SER A 88 -3.54 12.98 -10.74
CA SER A 88 -3.34 13.75 -11.98
C SER A 88 -1.87 13.79 -12.38
N LEU A 89 -1.57 13.53 -13.65
CA LEU A 89 -0.22 13.76 -14.18
C LEU A 89 -0.03 15.18 -14.73
N ALA A 90 -1.11 15.96 -14.81
CA ALA A 90 -1.02 17.37 -15.18
C ALA A 90 -0.39 18.15 -14.02
N THR A 91 0.64 18.95 -14.30
CA THR A 91 1.46 19.62 -13.28
C THR A 91 0.75 20.79 -12.61
N ASP A 92 -0.37 21.24 -13.17
CA ASP A 92 -1.15 22.41 -12.78
C ASP A 92 -2.57 22.06 -12.27
N ASP A 93 -2.91 20.77 -12.18
CA ASP A 93 -4.24 20.31 -11.78
C ASP A 93 -4.39 20.22 -10.26
N LEU A 94 -4.71 21.34 -9.62
CA LEU A 94 -4.99 21.41 -8.19
C LEU A 94 -6.31 20.72 -7.80
N MET A 95 -7.31 20.72 -8.68
CA MET A 95 -8.66 20.25 -8.36
C MET A 95 -8.69 18.77 -7.97
N ARG A 96 -7.89 17.92 -8.64
CA ARG A 96 -7.79 16.50 -8.30
C ARG A 96 -7.09 16.22 -6.96
N HIS A 97 -6.47 17.22 -6.34
CA HIS A 97 -5.87 17.10 -5.00
C HIS A 97 -6.81 17.51 -3.86
N LEU A 98 -7.99 18.08 -4.13
CA LEU A 98 -8.92 18.49 -3.08
C LEU A 98 -9.41 17.33 -2.22
N GLY A 99 -9.84 16.23 -2.86
CA GLY A 99 -10.28 15.03 -2.15
C GLY A 99 -9.24 14.48 -1.17
N PRO A 100 -8.00 14.21 -1.60
CA PRO A 100 -6.96 13.73 -0.70
C PRO A 100 -6.56 14.77 0.35
N VAL A 101 -6.38 16.05 -0.01
CA VAL A 101 -5.97 17.09 0.95
C VAL A 101 -7.02 17.33 2.02
N ARG A 102 -8.32 17.29 1.69
CA ARG A 102 -9.40 17.34 2.68
C ARG A 102 -9.26 16.24 3.75
N ASN A 103 -8.90 15.03 3.35
CA ASN A 103 -8.67 13.95 4.32
C ASN A 103 -7.47 14.26 5.23
N LEU A 104 -6.41 14.88 4.71
CA LEU A 104 -5.25 15.31 5.52
C LEU A 104 -5.60 16.43 6.50
N VAL A 105 -6.47 17.37 6.09
CA VAL A 105 -7.05 18.37 7.01
C VAL A 105 -7.79 17.67 8.16
N ARG A 106 -8.55 16.60 7.89
CA ARG A 106 -9.25 15.85 8.96
C ARG A 106 -8.28 15.22 9.97
N VAL A 107 -7.09 14.84 9.54
CA VAL A 107 -6.02 14.35 10.44
C VAL A 107 -5.50 15.51 11.29
N GLN A 108 -5.21 16.66 10.67
CA GLN A 108 -4.77 17.88 11.35
C GLN A 108 -5.79 18.37 12.40
N GLU A 109 -7.09 18.40 12.07
CA GLU A 109 -8.19 18.79 12.97
C GLU A 109 -8.28 17.91 14.24
N LEU A 110 -7.76 16.68 14.17
CA LEU A 110 -7.70 15.74 15.29
C LEU A 110 -6.41 15.88 16.13
N GLY A 111 -5.50 16.78 15.73
CA GLY A 111 -4.19 16.96 16.35
C GLY A 111 -3.19 15.85 15.96
N GLU A 112 -3.47 15.12 14.88
CA GLU A 112 -2.64 14.02 14.41
C GLU A 112 -1.69 14.47 13.30
N THR A 113 -0.53 13.81 13.22
CA THR A 113 0.49 14.08 12.20
C THR A 113 0.75 12.88 11.29
N ARG A 114 0.00 11.78 11.47
CA ARG A 114 0.15 10.58 10.66
C ARG A 114 -1.18 9.93 10.32
N LEU A 115 -1.24 9.24 9.19
CA LEU A 115 -2.41 8.54 8.69
C LEU A 115 -2.03 7.22 8.03
N VAL A 116 -2.56 6.12 8.53
CA VAL A 116 -2.39 4.79 7.92
C VAL A 116 -3.53 4.49 6.95
N THR A 117 -3.24 3.83 5.84
CA THR A 117 -4.25 3.24 4.96
C THR A 117 -3.82 1.85 4.47
N LEU A 118 -4.79 1.02 4.11
CA LEU A 118 -4.53 -0.34 3.62
C LEU A 118 -4.39 -0.42 2.10
N CYS A 119 -5.08 0.49 1.39
CA CYS A 119 -5.20 0.42 -0.05
C CYS A 119 -4.00 1.10 -0.72
N ALA A 120 -3.29 0.35 -1.58
CA ALA A 120 -2.16 0.89 -2.35
C ALA A 120 -2.51 2.15 -3.15
N MET A 121 -3.73 2.23 -3.71
CA MET A 121 -4.20 3.41 -4.46
C MET A 121 -4.43 4.61 -3.54
N CYS A 122 -5.11 4.39 -2.41
CA CYS A 122 -5.38 5.45 -1.44
C CYS A 122 -4.08 6.02 -0.88
N TYR A 123 -3.15 5.15 -0.50
CA TYR A 123 -1.81 5.52 -0.07
C TYR A 123 -1.12 6.40 -1.12
N ASN A 124 -1.02 5.90 -2.37
CA ASN A 124 -0.35 6.61 -3.45
C ASN A 124 -0.95 8.00 -3.69
N THR A 125 -2.28 8.10 -3.79
CA THR A 125 -2.95 9.37 -4.06
C THR A 125 -2.80 10.36 -2.91
N LEU A 126 -2.96 9.92 -1.66
CA LEU A 126 -2.80 10.76 -0.48
C LEU A 126 -1.34 11.25 -0.33
N ALA A 127 -0.37 10.33 -0.33
CA ALA A 127 1.03 10.64 -0.14
C ALA A 127 1.58 11.58 -1.22
N ARG A 128 1.20 11.34 -2.49
CA ARG A 128 1.64 12.22 -3.58
C ARG A 128 0.95 13.58 -3.52
N SER A 129 -0.32 13.64 -3.14
CA SER A 129 -1.03 14.92 -3.05
C SER A 129 -0.46 15.79 -1.94
N ALA A 130 -0.16 15.21 -0.77
CA ALA A 130 0.56 15.89 0.31
C ALA A 130 1.87 16.51 -0.22
N ARG A 131 2.73 15.69 -0.81
CA ARG A 131 4.00 16.14 -1.39
C ARG A 131 3.83 17.21 -2.46
N PHE A 132 2.82 17.09 -3.32
CA PHE A 132 2.60 18.00 -4.43
C PHE A 132 2.20 19.40 -3.99
N VAL A 133 1.32 19.51 -2.99
CA VAL A 133 0.87 20.81 -2.46
C VAL A 133 1.91 21.40 -1.50
N GLU A 134 2.60 20.58 -0.72
CA GLU A 134 3.63 21.04 0.22
C GLU A 134 4.92 21.51 -0.47
N ALA A 135 5.20 21.03 -1.68
CA ALA A 135 6.39 21.42 -2.44
C ALA A 135 6.35 22.87 -2.96
N ASP A 136 5.18 23.53 -2.95
CA ASP A 136 4.99 24.85 -3.53
C ASP A 136 3.98 25.67 -2.70
N PRO A 137 4.42 26.71 -1.98
CA PRO A 137 3.55 27.54 -1.15
C PRO A 137 2.36 28.14 -1.91
N GLU A 138 2.52 28.45 -3.21
CA GLU A 138 1.42 28.99 -4.01
C GLU A 138 0.33 27.93 -4.26
N ARG A 139 0.72 26.66 -4.45
CA ARG A 139 -0.24 25.55 -4.57
C ARG A 139 -0.98 25.32 -3.27
N LEU A 140 -0.27 25.39 -2.15
CA LEU A 140 -0.86 25.24 -0.81
C LEU A 140 -1.86 26.36 -0.52
N GLU A 141 -1.51 27.62 -0.81
CA GLU A 141 -2.42 28.76 -0.66
C GLU A 141 -3.66 28.60 -1.54
N ARG A 142 -3.47 28.28 -2.83
CA ARG A 142 -4.57 28.12 -3.79
C ARG A 142 -5.50 26.96 -3.44
N ILE A 143 -4.96 25.82 -2.98
CA ILE A 143 -5.82 24.69 -2.61
C ILE A 143 -6.64 24.99 -1.35
N ASN A 144 -6.06 25.68 -0.37
CA ASN A 144 -6.79 26.16 0.81
C ASN A 144 -7.90 27.14 0.42
N ALA A 145 -7.65 28.03 -0.54
CA ALA A 145 -8.67 28.95 -1.07
C ALA A 145 -9.86 28.26 -1.79
N PHE A 146 -9.79 26.96 -2.09
CA PHE A 146 -10.93 26.18 -2.60
C PHE A 146 -11.74 25.47 -1.49
N MET A 147 -11.28 25.54 -0.24
CA MET A 147 -11.79 24.75 0.89
C MET A 147 -12.32 25.65 2.02
N ASP A 148 -13.42 26.37 1.75
CA ASP A 148 -13.98 27.38 2.67
C ASP A 148 -14.61 26.82 3.96
N GLU A 149 -14.91 25.52 4.01
CA GLU A 149 -15.55 24.85 5.16
C GLU A 149 -14.54 24.14 6.08
N GLU A 150 -13.25 24.20 5.74
CA GLU A 150 -12.17 23.46 6.36
C GLU A 150 -11.14 24.39 6.99
N GLU A 151 -10.39 23.92 7.99
CA GLU A 151 -9.17 24.62 8.38
C GLU A 151 -8.13 24.55 7.25
N ASP A 152 -7.35 25.62 7.08
CA ASP A 152 -6.22 25.62 6.16
C ASP A 152 -5.30 24.42 6.42
N PHE A 153 -4.99 23.67 5.36
CA PHE A 153 -3.99 22.63 5.43
C PHE A 153 -2.62 23.25 5.61
N ARG A 154 -1.90 22.83 6.65
CA ARG A 154 -0.57 23.36 7.01
C ARG A 154 0.58 22.44 6.60
N GLY A 155 0.27 21.30 5.99
CA GLY A 155 1.25 20.26 5.68
C GLY A 155 1.66 19.42 6.88
N GLY A 156 2.58 18.48 6.64
CA GLY A 156 3.24 17.70 7.70
C GLY A 156 2.47 16.49 8.19
N VAL A 157 1.41 16.09 7.47
CA VAL A 157 0.72 14.81 7.72
C VAL A 157 1.43 13.71 6.94
N GLU A 158 2.07 12.80 7.66
CA GLU A 158 2.71 11.63 7.08
C GLU A 158 1.66 10.57 6.72
N VAL A 159 1.65 10.15 5.46
CA VAL A 159 0.76 9.08 4.99
C VAL A 159 1.56 7.79 4.90
N LEU A 160 1.08 6.74 5.57
CA LEU A 160 1.73 5.43 5.63
C LEU A 160 0.80 4.35 5.05
N HIS A 161 1.37 3.43 4.27
CA HIS A 161 0.70 2.19 3.96
C HIS A 161 0.89 1.19 5.12
N LEU A 162 -0.10 0.34 5.42
CA LEU A 162 0.01 -0.62 6.52
C LEU A 162 1.28 -1.50 6.45
N LEU A 163 1.73 -1.90 5.26
CA LEU A 163 3.00 -2.65 5.10
C LEU A 163 4.23 -1.88 5.60
N GLN A 164 4.26 -0.55 5.49
CA GLN A 164 5.36 0.27 6.06
C GLN A 164 5.31 0.20 7.57
N LEU A 165 4.13 0.38 8.18
CA LEU A 165 3.96 0.27 9.62
C LEU A 165 4.40 -1.12 10.14
N LEU A 166 4.00 -2.20 9.46
CA LEU A 166 4.37 -3.56 9.82
C LEU A 166 5.88 -3.80 9.71
N ARG A 167 6.55 -3.20 8.71
CA ARG A 167 7.99 -3.35 8.48
C ARG A 167 8.82 -2.48 9.43
N ASP A 168 8.51 -1.19 9.49
CA ASP A 168 9.38 -0.15 10.02
C ASP A 168 9.13 0.13 11.51
N GLU A 169 7.88 0.02 11.98
CA GLU A 169 7.52 0.30 13.38
C GLU A 169 7.28 -0.97 14.20
N ILE A 170 6.51 -1.93 13.67
CA ILE A 170 6.22 -3.18 14.37
C ILE A 170 7.38 -4.17 14.22
N GLY A 171 7.92 -4.28 13.01
CA GLY A 171 9.02 -5.18 12.67
C GLY A 171 8.56 -6.62 12.42
N PHE A 172 9.09 -7.24 11.37
CA PHE A 172 8.71 -8.60 10.98
C PHE A 172 9.15 -9.67 12.00
N GLU A 173 10.25 -9.46 12.72
CA GLU A 173 10.67 -10.35 13.82
C GLU A 173 9.64 -10.39 14.96
N ALA A 174 9.05 -9.24 15.30
CA ALA A 174 8.01 -9.16 16.33
C ALA A 174 6.69 -9.79 15.86
N ILE A 175 6.40 -9.71 14.56
CA ILE A 175 5.24 -10.39 13.95
C ILE A 175 5.46 -11.90 13.98
N GLU A 176 6.63 -12.38 13.54
CA GLU A 176 7.00 -13.80 13.54
C GLU A 176 6.87 -14.40 14.94
N ALA A 177 7.34 -13.70 15.98
CA ALA A 177 7.21 -14.13 17.37
C ALA A 177 5.74 -14.25 17.87
N LYS A 178 4.78 -13.61 17.18
CA LYS A 178 3.35 -13.68 17.49
C LYS A 178 2.58 -14.66 16.59
N VAL A 179 3.23 -15.29 15.61
CA VAL A 179 2.60 -16.28 14.74
C VAL A 179 2.14 -17.46 15.58
N LYS A 180 0.84 -17.79 15.46
CA LYS A 180 0.21 -18.94 16.11
C LYS A 180 -0.03 -20.10 15.14
N ARG A 181 -0.23 -19.78 13.87
CA ARG A 181 -0.45 -20.72 12.78
C ARG A 181 0.52 -20.41 11.64
N PRO A 182 1.74 -20.96 11.65
CA PRO A 182 2.68 -20.75 10.56
C PRO A 182 2.07 -21.24 9.23
N LEU A 183 2.19 -20.46 8.17
CA LEU A 183 1.62 -20.77 6.85
C LEU A 183 2.51 -21.76 6.06
N SER A 184 3.03 -22.77 6.75
CA SER A 184 4.07 -23.67 6.23
C SER A 184 3.62 -24.41 4.98
N GLY A 185 4.47 -24.41 3.95
CA GLY A 185 4.21 -25.09 2.68
C GLY A 185 3.20 -24.39 1.77
N LEU A 186 2.68 -23.21 2.16
CA LEU A 186 1.77 -22.41 1.34
C LEU A 186 2.56 -21.52 0.37
N LYS A 187 2.43 -21.77 -0.93
CA LYS A 187 3.14 -21.03 -1.98
C LYS A 187 2.36 -19.80 -2.43
N VAL A 188 2.84 -18.62 -2.04
CA VAL A 188 2.11 -17.36 -2.21
C VAL A 188 2.83 -16.47 -3.21
N ALA A 189 2.15 -16.06 -4.28
CA ALA A 189 2.65 -15.03 -5.18
C ALA A 189 2.40 -13.62 -4.60
N PRO A 190 3.44 -12.85 -4.23
CA PRO A 190 3.28 -11.48 -3.74
C PRO A 190 3.01 -10.55 -4.92
N TYR A 191 1.79 -10.02 -5.04
CA TYR A 191 1.40 -9.11 -6.11
C TYR A 191 1.23 -7.68 -5.60
N TYR A 192 2.23 -6.86 -5.90
CA TYR A 192 2.35 -5.45 -5.51
C TYR A 192 1.43 -4.53 -6.31
N GLY A 193 1.16 -4.89 -7.56
CA GLY A 193 0.54 -3.99 -8.52
C GLY A 193 1.42 -2.77 -8.84
N CYS A 194 0.80 -1.73 -9.40
CA CYS A 194 1.53 -0.58 -9.94
C CYS A 194 1.79 0.53 -8.92
N MET A 195 0.83 0.81 -8.02
CA MET A 195 0.84 2.04 -7.21
C MET A 195 1.60 1.94 -5.88
N LEU A 196 1.91 0.74 -5.42
CA LEU A 196 2.59 0.58 -4.13
C LEU A 196 4.09 0.93 -4.19
N LEU A 197 4.67 0.77 -5.38
CA LEU A 197 6.10 0.91 -5.61
C LEU A 197 6.48 2.13 -6.45
N ARG A 198 5.49 2.78 -7.09
CA ARG A 198 5.71 3.85 -8.06
C ARG A 198 4.75 5.02 -7.82
N PRO A 199 5.19 6.27 -8.04
CA PRO A 199 6.55 6.66 -8.43
C PRO A 199 7.55 6.55 -7.27
N ARG A 200 8.85 6.62 -7.54
CA ARG A 200 9.91 6.30 -6.55
C ARG A 200 9.83 7.17 -5.29
N GLU A 201 9.34 8.39 -5.42
CA GLU A 201 9.27 9.39 -4.36
C GLU A 201 8.24 9.06 -3.27
N VAL A 202 7.31 8.14 -3.56
CA VAL A 202 6.30 7.63 -2.61
C VAL A 202 6.22 6.10 -2.63
N GLY A 203 7.19 5.41 -3.25
CA GLY A 203 7.21 3.96 -3.25
C GLY A 203 7.56 3.45 -1.85
N ILE A 204 6.88 2.41 -1.37
CA ILE A 204 7.20 1.85 -0.05
C ILE A 204 8.46 0.97 -0.09
N ASP A 205 8.90 0.57 -1.28
CA ASP A 205 9.99 -0.36 -1.53
C ASP A 205 10.59 -0.12 -2.94
N ALA A 206 11.67 -0.82 -3.28
CA ALA A 206 12.34 -0.71 -4.57
C ALA A 206 11.40 -1.11 -5.73
N PRO A 207 11.21 -0.25 -6.76
CA PRO A 207 10.23 -0.50 -7.81
C PRO A 207 10.53 -1.69 -8.72
N ASP A 208 11.81 -1.99 -8.91
CA ASP A 208 12.26 -3.00 -9.87
C ASP A 208 12.65 -4.32 -9.18
N SER A 209 12.80 -4.30 -7.86
CA SER A 209 13.16 -5.47 -7.04
C SER A 209 12.57 -5.36 -5.62
N PRO A 210 11.25 -5.29 -5.47
CA PRO A 210 10.61 -5.21 -4.17
C PRO A 210 10.76 -6.53 -3.40
N GLY A 211 10.76 -6.44 -2.07
CA GLY A 211 10.90 -7.58 -1.16
C GLY A 211 10.07 -7.48 0.13
N VAL A 212 9.38 -6.37 0.41
CA VAL A 212 8.63 -6.17 1.66
C VAL A 212 7.48 -7.17 1.85
N LEU A 213 6.76 -7.52 0.77
CA LEU A 213 5.67 -8.48 0.82
C LEU A 213 6.20 -9.92 0.93
N GLU A 214 7.28 -10.25 0.22
CA GLU A 214 8.02 -11.50 0.36
C GLU A 214 8.49 -11.69 1.81
N ALA A 215 9.13 -10.68 2.39
CA ALA A 215 9.65 -10.72 3.75
C ALA A 215 8.54 -10.87 4.79
N LEU A 216 7.40 -10.17 4.62
CA LEU A 216 6.23 -10.40 5.45
C LEU A 216 5.74 -11.85 5.33
N LEU A 217 5.53 -12.36 4.11
CA LEU A 217 5.04 -13.72 3.88
C LEU A 217 5.96 -14.78 4.50
N SER A 218 7.28 -14.62 4.36
CA SER A 218 8.27 -15.47 5.01
C SER A 218 8.17 -15.42 6.53
N ALA A 219 8.00 -14.22 7.13
CA ALA A 219 7.82 -14.06 8.58
C ALA A 219 6.51 -14.70 9.10
N LEU A 220 5.51 -14.90 8.23
CA LEU A 220 4.30 -15.65 8.54
C LEU A 220 4.46 -17.17 8.35
N GLY A 221 5.63 -17.62 7.87
CA GLY A 221 5.94 -19.01 7.57
C GLY A 221 5.50 -19.50 6.18
N ALA A 222 5.06 -18.61 5.30
CA ALA A 222 4.70 -18.96 3.91
C ALA A 222 5.94 -19.04 3.00
N GLU A 223 5.76 -19.63 1.81
CA GLU A 223 6.76 -19.68 0.75
C GLU A 223 6.44 -18.62 -0.32
N PRO A 224 7.07 -17.42 -0.30
CA PRO A 224 6.85 -16.43 -1.34
C PRO A 224 7.41 -16.93 -2.69
N VAL A 225 6.56 -16.93 -3.71
CA VAL A 225 6.90 -17.34 -5.08
C VAL A 225 7.27 -16.11 -5.90
N ASP A 226 8.53 -16.05 -6.35
CA ASP A 226 8.96 -14.99 -7.26
C ASP A 226 8.41 -15.21 -8.67
N PHE A 227 7.88 -14.13 -9.28
CA PHE A 227 7.36 -14.17 -10.64
C PHE A 227 7.46 -12.79 -11.31
N PRO A 228 7.65 -12.73 -12.66
CA PRO A 228 8.03 -11.48 -13.33
C PRO A 228 6.98 -10.38 -13.26
N GLN A 229 5.69 -10.74 -13.27
CA GLN A 229 4.58 -9.79 -13.33
C GLN A 229 4.17 -9.24 -11.95
N LYS A 230 4.93 -9.49 -10.88
CA LYS A 230 4.57 -9.12 -9.50
C LYS A 230 4.33 -7.63 -9.27
N ALA A 231 4.94 -6.77 -10.10
CA ALA A 231 4.82 -5.31 -10.04
C ALA A 231 4.14 -4.71 -11.29
N GLU A 232 3.52 -5.52 -12.14
CA GLU A 232 2.79 -5.02 -13.31
C GLU A 232 1.43 -4.42 -12.93
N CYS A 233 0.84 -3.64 -13.84
CA CYS A 233 -0.50 -3.10 -13.66
C CYS A 233 -1.55 -4.19 -13.95
N CYS A 234 -2.54 -4.34 -13.06
CA CYS A 234 -3.64 -5.30 -13.27
C CYS A 234 -4.59 -4.87 -14.39
N GLY A 235 -4.58 -3.59 -14.79
CA GLY A 235 -5.47 -3.07 -15.82
C GLY A 235 -6.85 -2.61 -15.33
N ALA A 236 -7.08 -2.50 -14.00
CA ALA A 236 -8.42 -2.21 -13.44
C ALA A 236 -9.10 -0.94 -13.98
N TYR A 237 -8.33 0.08 -14.37
CA TYR A 237 -8.89 1.30 -14.99
C TYR A 237 -9.52 1.06 -16.36
N GLN A 238 -9.17 -0.04 -17.02
CA GLN A 238 -9.65 -0.41 -18.34
C GLN A 238 -10.84 -1.36 -18.28
N THR A 239 -11.24 -1.85 -17.11
CA THR A 239 -12.29 -2.87 -16.97
C THR A 239 -13.62 -2.47 -17.57
N VAL A 240 -13.98 -1.19 -17.52
CA VAL A 240 -15.24 -0.69 -18.11
C VAL A 240 -15.07 -0.35 -19.59
N SER A 241 -14.05 0.44 -19.95
CA SER A 241 -13.91 0.98 -21.30
C SER A 241 -13.26 -0.01 -22.29
N ASN A 242 -12.33 -0.84 -21.82
CA ASN A 242 -11.54 -1.77 -22.62
C ASN A 242 -11.34 -3.11 -21.87
N PRO A 243 -12.43 -3.86 -21.58
CA PRO A 243 -12.39 -5.08 -20.77
C PRO A 243 -11.44 -6.15 -21.32
N GLU A 244 -11.25 -6.20 -22.64
CA GLU A 244 -10.30 -7.14 -23.26
C GLU A 244 -8.85 -6.88 -22.86
N ILE A 245 -8.45 -5.61 -22.71
CA ILE A 245 -7.11 -5.24 -22.23
C ILE A 245 -6.95 -5.65 -20.77
N ALA A 246 -7.95 -5.37 -19.93
CA ALA A 246 -7.93 -5.78 -18.53
C ALA A 246 -7.83 -7.31 -18.40
N ARG A 247 -8.57 -8.04 -19.24
CA ARG A 247 -8.55 -9.50 -19.30
C ARG A 247 -7.19 -10.05 -19.72
N GLU A 248 -6.60 -9.52 -20.78
CA GLU A 248 -5.27 -9.94 -21.24
C GLU A 248 -4.21 -9.74 -20.14
N ARG A 249 -4.24 -8.59 -19.46
CA ARG A 249 -3.32 -8.29 -18.35
C ARG A 249 -3.47 -9.28 -17.20
N VAL A 250 -4.70 -9.51 -16.74
CA VAL A 250 -4.97 -10.46 -15.65
C VAL A 250 -4.55 -11.89 -16.01
N GLN A 251 -4.83 -12.34 -17.24
CA GLN A 251 -4.41 -13.66 -17.69
C GLN A 251 -2.88 -13.80 -17.72
N GLY A 252 -2.15 -12.77 -18.13
CA GLY A 252 -0.69 -12.73 -18.09
C GLY A 252 -0.14 -12.90 -16.67
N ILE A 253 -0.67 -12.12 -15.72
CA ILE A 253 -0.26 -12.12 -14.30
C ILE A 253 -0.54 -13.47 -13.66
N VAL A 254 -1.78 -13.97 -13.78
CA VAL A 254 -2.20 -15.24 -13.17
C VAL A 254 -1.48 -16.43 -13.77
N SER A 255 -1.31 -16.44 -15.09
CA SER A 255 -0.57 -17.53 -15.75
C SER A 255 0.89 -17.56 -15.32
N ALA A 256 1.51 -16.40 -15.10
CA ALA A 256 2.89 -16.34 -14.64
C ALA A 256 3.04 -16.80 -13.19
N ALA A 257 2.18 -16.33 -12.29
CA ALA A 257 2.16 -16.78 -10.90
C ALA A 257 1.97 -18.30 -10.80
N ARG A 258 1.01 -18.86 -11.55
CA ARG A 258 0.78 -20.31 -11.60
C ARG A 258 1.95 -21.10 -12.18
N ARG A 259 2.57 -20.62 -13.27
CA ARG A 259 3.77 -21.26 -13.86
C ARG A 259 4.97 -21.24 -12.91
N ALA A 260 5.06 -20.22 -12.06
CA ALA A 260 6.07 -20.13 -11.01
C ALA A 260 5.74 -21.04 -9.80
N GLY A 261 4.56 -21.68 -9.77
CA GLY A 261 4.16 -22.64 -8.74
C GLY A 261 3.35 -22.05 -7.59
N ALA A 262 2.81 -20.84 -7.74
CA ALA A 262 1.95 -20.24 -6.72
C ALA A 262 0.59 -20.96 -6.60
N GLU A 263 0.15 -21.16 -5.37
CA GLU A 263 -1.14 -21.74 -5.00
C GLU A 263 -2.20 -20.65 -4.74
N LEU A 264 -1.77 -19.46 -4.31
CA LEU A 264 -2.60 -18.26 -4.21
C LEU A 264 -1.79 -16.98 -4.51
N ILE A 265 -2.50 -15.87 -4.73
CA ILE A 265 -1.92 -14.53 -4.90
C ILE A 265 -2.25 -13.68 -3.66
N ALA A 266 -1.27 -12.95 -3.13
CA ALA A 266 -1.48 -11.96 -2.06
C ALA A 266 -1.34 -10.54 -2.61
N THR A 267 -2.28 -9.63 -2.30
CA THR A 267 -2.22 -8.23 -2.74
C THR A 267 -2.59 -7.24 -1.63
N SER A 268 -2.32 -5.95 -1.84
CA SER A 268 -2.70 -4.83 -0.97
C SER A 268 -3.65 -3.83 -1.64
N CYS A 269 -4.21 -4.18 -2.80
CA CYS A 269 -5.02 -3.25 -3.59
C CYS A 269 -6.39 -3.87 -3.92
N PRO A 270 -7.50 -3.27 -3.44
CA PRO A 270 -8.85 -3.71 -3.76
C PRO A 270 -9.15 -3.80 -5.24
N LEU A 271 -8.70 -2.81 -6.03
CA LEU A 271 -8.87 -2.85 -7.48
C LEU A 271 -8.07 -4.00 -8.11
N CYS A 272 -6.92 -4.35 -7.55
CA CYS A 272 -6.15 -5.50 -8.03
C CYS A 272 -6.87 -6.81 -7.70
N GLN A 273 -7.35 -6.98 -6.46
CA GLN A 273 -8.11 -8.19 -6.09
C GLN A 273 -9.35 -8.33 -6.99
N PHE A 274 -10.19 -7.30 -7.08
CA PHE A 274 -11.38 -7.29 -7.93
C PHE A 274 -11.05 -7.66 -9.37
N ASN A 275 -10.03 -7.04 -9.95
CA ASN A 275 -9.71 -7.26 -11.36
C ASN A 275 -9.11 -8.65 -11.62
N LEU A 276 -8.19 -9.09 -10.74
CA LEU A 276 -7.62 -10.43 -10.81
C LEU A 276 -8.71 -11.48 -10.64
N GLU A 277 -9.64 -11.34 -9.70
CA GLU A 277 -10.74 -12.29 -9.55
C GLU A 277 -11.70 -12.26 -10.75
N THR A 278 -12.06 -11.07 -11.22
CA THR A 278 -13.09 -10.90 -12.24
C THR A 278 -12.70 -11.49 -13.60
N HIS A 279 -11.44 -11.32 -13.99
CA HIS A 279 -10.99 -11.71 -15.33
C HIS A 279 -10.20 -13.02 -15.37
N GLN A 280 -10.19 -13.78 -14.26
CA GLN A 280 -9.45 -15.03 -14.15
C GLN A 280 -10.07 -16.21 -14.89
N VAL A 281 -11.38 -16.41 -14.74
CA VAL A 281 -12.07 -17.59 -15.27
C VAL A 281 -12.95 -17.17 -16.45
N MET A 282 -12.79 -17.88 -17.56
CA MET A 282 -13.71 -17.83 -18.67
C MET A 282 -14.90 -18.72 -18.31
N THR A 283 -16.03 -18.12 -17.98
CA THR A 283 -17.29 -18.86 -17.89
C THR A 283 -17.54 -19.54 -19.23
N ASN A 284 -17.81 -20.84 -19.19
CA ASN A 284 -18.13 -21.71 -20.33
C ASN A 284 -18.99 -20.98 -21.37
N GLY A 285 -18.39 -20.52 -22.47
CA GLY A 285 -19.10 -19.81 -23.53
C GLY A 285 -18.23 -18.87 -24.38
N ASP A 286 -17.28 -18.17 -23.78
CA ASP A 286 -16.38 -17.29 -24.54
C ASP A 286 -15.13 -18.04 -24.97
N GLN A 287 -14.97 -18.18 -26.29
CA GLN A 287 -13.78 -18.74 -26.91
C GLN A 287 -12.60 -17.83 -26.60
N ALA A 288 -11.84 -18.17 -25.55
CA ALA A 288 -10.47 -17.71 -25.40
C ALA A 288 -9.78 -17.92 -26.75
N ARG A 289 -9.18 -16.88 -27.34
CA ARG A 289 -8.35 -17.06 -28.54
C ARG A 289 -7.25 -18.10 -28.30
N HIS A 290 -6.83 -18.29 -27.03
CA HIS A 290 -5.90 -19.33 -26.58
C HIS A 290 -6.25 -19.83 -25.16
N PRO A 291 -7.02 -20.93 -24.99
CA PRO A 291 -7.27 -21.49 -23.66
C PRO A 291 -5.97 -22.08 -23.08
N SER A 292 -5.53 -21.56 -21.94
CA SER A 292 -4.36 -22.10 -21.22
C SER A 292 -4.81 -23.21 -20.27
N PRO A 293 -4.25 -24.43 -20.35
CA PRO A 293 -4.50 -25.49 -19.37
C PRO A 293 -4.19 -25.04 -17.93
N VAL A 294 -3.29 -24.08 -17.77
CA VAL A 294 -2.84 -23.55 -16.49
C VAL A 294 -3.89 -22.67 -15.82
N THR A 295 -4.74 -21.96 -16.57
CA THR A 295 -5.75 -21.02 -16.03
C THR A 295 -7.17 -21.57 -16.04
N ARG A 296 -7.34 -22.88 -16.29
CA ARG A 296 -8.66 -23.54 -16.30
C ARG A 296 -9.39 -23.42 -14.95
N HIS A 297 -8.65 -23.35 -13.85
CA HIS A 297 -9.18 -23.12 -12.50
C HIS A 297 -8.69 -21.76 -11.98
N GLY A 298 -9.55 -21.03 -11.26
CA GLY A 298 -9.16 -19.77 -10.61
C GLY A 298 -8.13 -20.02 -9.51
N ILE A 299 -7.13 -19.15 -9.39
CA ILE A 299 -6.21 -19.06 -8.26
C ILE A 299 -6.83 -18.10 -7.22
N PRO A 300 -6.95 -18.49 -5.95
CA PRO A 300 -7.41 -17.58 -4.90
C PRO A 300 -6.56 -16.30 -4.83
N VAL A 301 -7.22 -15.16 -4.66
CA VAL A 301 -6.57 -13.85 -4.51
C VAL A 301 -6.96 -13.29 -3.15
N LEU A 302 -6.01 -13.25 -2.22
CA LEU A 302 -6.23 -12.79 -0.86
C LEU A 302 -5.56 -11.44 -0.65
N TYR A 303 -6.06 -10.69 0.32
CA TYR A 303 -5.31 -9.59 0.88
C TYR A 303 -4.19 -10.12 1.78
N PHE A 304 -3.05 -9.43 1.79
CA PHE A 304 -1.95 -9.79 2.70
C PHE A 304 -2.37 -9.78 4.18
N THR A 305 -3.37 -8.98 4.55
CA THR A 305 -3.90 -8.92 5.92
C THR A 305 -4.74 -10.13 6.28
N GLN A 306 -5.36 -10.81 5.32
CA GLN A 306 -6.05 -12.08 5.57
C GLN A 306 -5.05 -13.17 5.95
N LEU A 307 -3.90 -13.22 5.24
CA LEU A 307 -2.81 -14.13 5.57
C LEU A 307 -2.16 -13.77 6.92
N LEU A 308 -1.93 -12.48 7.18
CA LEU A 308 -1.44 -11.99 8.47
C LEU A 308 -2.40 -12.38 9.62
N ALA A 309 -3.69 -12.11 9.48
CA ALA A 309 -4.70 -12.45 10.48
C ALA A 309 -4.79 -13.97 10.71
N LEU A 310 -4.78 -14.76 9.63
CA LEU A 310 -4.76 -16.22 9.69
C LEU A 310 -3.56 -16.69 10.53
N ALA A 311 -2.35 -16.23 10.19
CA ALA A 311 -1.11 -16.60 10.85
C ALA A 311 -1.08 -16.20 12.34
N LEU A 312 -1.68 -15.06 12.70
CA LEU A 312 -1.81 -14.58 14.08
C LEU A 312 -2.91 -15.29 14.90
N GLY A 313 -3.59 -16.29 14.32
CA GLY A 313 -4.64 -17.06 15.00
C GLY A 313 -5.96 -16.29 15.14
N VAL A 314 -6.30 -15.42 14.19
CA VAL A 314 -7.64 -14.81 14.10
C VAL A 314 -8.66 -15.87 13.67
N PRO A 315 -9.81 -16.00 14.35
CA PRO A 315 -10.89 -16.91 13.96
C PRO A 315 -11.35 -16.72 12.50
N GLU A 316 -11.74 -17.81 11.82
CA GLU A 316 -12.05 -17.83 10.39
C GLU A 316 -13.18 -16.86 10.00
N ASP A 317 -14.18 -16.69 10.87
CA ASP A 317 -15.32 -15.78 10.66
C ASP A 317 -14.89 -14.32 10.47
N LYS A 318 -13.72 -13.94 10.99
CA LYS A 318 -13.13 -12.60 10.83
C LYS A 318 -12.09 -12.49 9.70
N LEU A 319 -11.84 -13.57 8.95
CA LEU A 319 -10.90 -13.57 7.83
C LEU A 319 -11.55 -13.12 6.52
N GLY A 320 -12.88 -13.07 6.45
CA GLY A 320 -13.61 -12.56 5.29
C GLY A 320 -13.48 -13.41 4.03
N PHE A 321 -13.20 -14.72 4.15
CA PHE A 321 -13.08 -15.62 2.99
C PHE A 321 -14.37 -15.76 2.18
N ALA A 322 -15.53 -15.59 2.81
CA ALA A 322 -16.83 -15.61 2.14
C ALA A 322 -17.01 -14.48 1.12
N GLY A 323 -16.22 -13.39 1.22
CA GLY A 323 -16.22 -12.29 0.27
C GLY A 323 -15.35 -12.52 -0.97
N LEU A 324 -14.61 -13.62 -1.04
CA LEU A 324 -13.70 -13.92 -2.15
C LEU A 324 -14.42 -14.67 -3.27
N ARG A 325 -14.03 -14.41 -4.52
CA ARG A 325 -14.63 -15.10 -5.68
C ARG A 325 -14.15 -16.54 -5.80
N PHE A 326 -12.90 -16.80 -5.41
CA PHE A 326 -12.31 -18.13 -5.38
C PHE A 326 -12.05 -18.50 -3.93
N ASP A 327 -12.81 -19.46 -3.43
CA ASP A 327 -12.75 -19.90 -2.04
C ASP A 327 -11.39 -20.57 -1.73
N PRO A 328 -10.57 -20.00 -0.81
CA PRO A 328 -9.28 -20.57 -0.47
C PRO A 328 -9.39 -21.74 0.52
N ARG A 329 -10.55 -22.00 1.13
CA ARG A 329 -10.66 -22.92 2.27
C ARG A 329 -10.29 -24.35 1.94
N LEU A 330 -10.57 -24.83 0.72
CA LEU A 330 -10.14 -26.16 0.28
C LEU A 330 -8.60 -26.26 0.26
N LEU A 331 -7.92 -25.26 -0.29
CA LEU A 331 -6.46 -25.19 -0.30
C LEU A 331 -5.89 -25.09 1.12
N LEU A 332 -6.51 -24.26 1.96
CA LEU A 332 -6.04 -24.02 3.34
C LEU A 332 -6.29 -25.25 4.25
N SER A 333 -7.36 -26.01 4.05
CA SER A 333 -7.68 -27.20 4.86
C SER A 333 -6.79 -28.39 4.49
N GLU A 334 -6.38 -28.54 3.22
CA GLU A 334 -5.36 -29.49 2.79
C GLU A 334 -3.99 -29.25 3.47
N ARG A 335 -3.80 -28.07 4.05
CA ARG A 335 -2.61 -27.65 4.82
C ARG A 335 -2.86 -27.52 6.32
N GLU A 336 -4.03 -27.94 6.80
CA GLU A 336 -4.44 -27.83 8.22
C GLU A 336 -4.40 -26.38 8.78
N LEU A 337 -4.60 -25.38 7.91
CA LEU A 337 -4.57 -23.95 8.30
C LEU A 337 -5.94 -23.42 8.75
N VAL A 338 -7.03 -24.06 8.31
CA VAL A 338 -8.43 -23.75 8.66
C VAL A 338 -9.21 -25.00 8.97
#